data_AF-A0A519XVS7-F1
#
_entry.id   AF-A0A519XVS7-F1
#
_cell.length_a   1.000
_cell.length_b   1.000
_cell.length_c   1.000
_cell.angle_alpha   90.00
_cell.angle_beta   90.00
_cell.angle_gamma   90.00
#
_symmetry.space_group_name_H-M   'P 1'
#
loop_
_entity.id
_entity.type
_entity.pdbx_description
1 polymer ?
#
loop_
_entity_poly.entity_id
_entity_poly.type
_entity_poly.pdbx_seq_one_letter_code
_entity_poly.pdbx_strand_id
1 'polypeptide(L)' 'MKILKFGGTSVGSPERMTKLLDIINPDEEQIVVLSAVSGTTNSLVEISNYFLAGDKKKGSE' A
#
# COMPACT_ATOMS: atom_id res chain seq x y z
N MET A 1 10.05 9.15 20.54
CA MET A 1 8.98 8.64 19.65
C MET A 1 9.54 8.42 18.26
N LYS A 2 9.54 7.18 17.75
CA LYS A 2 10.02 6.83 16.41
C LYS A 2 8.84 6.75 15.42
N ILE A 3 9.06 7.20 14.18
CA ILE A 3 8.08 7.07 13.09
C ILE A 3 8.77 6.34 11.93
N LEU A 4 8.24 5.19 11.54
CA LEU A 4 8.78 4.37 10.46
C LEU A 4 7.78 4.34 9.30
N LYS A 5 8.21 4.72 8.10
CA LYS A 5 7.36 4.70 6.90
C LYS A 5 7.86 3.68 5.89
N PHE A 6 6.97 2.81 5.44
CA PHE A 6 7.27 1.81 4.41
C PHE A 6 6.47 2.10 3.12
N GLY A 7 7.16 2.07 1.98
CA GLY A 7 6.55 2.30 0.67
C GLY A 7 5.83 1.06 0.13
N GLY A 8 5.07 1.21 -0.96
CA GLY A 8 4.26 0.12 -1.51
C GLY A 8 5.06 -1.09 -1.97
N THR A 9 6.30 -0.90 -2.42
CA THR A 9 7.22 -2.00 -2.75
C THR A 9 7.65 -2.80 -1.52
N SER A 10 7.85 -2.13 -0.38
CA SER A 10 8.19 -2.77 0.91
C SER A 10 7.04 -3.61 1.47
N VAL A 11 5.80 -3.29 1.09
CA VAL A 11 4.59 -4.07 1.44
C VAL A 11 4.01 -4.80 0.23
N GLY A 12 4.82 -5.05 -0.80
CA GLY A 12 4.35 -5.56 -2.10
C GLY A 12 4.01 -7.05 -2.13
N SER A 13 4.41 -7.82 -1.12
CA SER A 13 4.10 -9.25 -1.00
C SER A 13 4.07 -9.66 0.48
N PRO A 14 3.43 -10.79 0.84
CA PRO A 14 3.42 -11.30 2.21
C PRO A 14 4.82 -11.47 2.79
N GLU A 15 5.78 -11.98 2.00
CA GLU A 15 7.16 -12.19 2.44
C GLU A 15 7.84 -10.86 2.77
N ARG A 16 7.57 -9.80 1.98
CA ARG A 16 8.12 -8.47 2.26
C ARG A 16 7.50 -7.82 3.48
N MET A 17 6.21 -8.06 3.74
CA MET A 17 5.56 -7.61 4.96
C MET A 17 6.17 -8.26 6.20
N THR A 18 6.39 -9.58 6.17
CA THR A 18 7.04 -10.29 7.28
C THR A 18 8.46 -9.79 7.53
N LYS A 19 9.23 -9.48 6.49
CA LYS A 19 10.57 -8.88 6.61
C LYS A 19 10.59 -7.52 7.31
N LEU A 20 9.45 -6.83 7.43
CA LEU A 20 9.41 -5.59 8.20
C LEU A 20 9.61 -5.82 9.70
N LEU A 21 9.34 -7.04 10.19
CA LEU A 21 9.56 -7.42 11.59
C LEU A 21 11.05 -7.44 11.97
N ASP A 22 11.95 -7.51 10.99
CA ASP A 22 13.40 -7.38 11.21
C ASP A 22 13.81 -5.92 11.51
N ILE A 23 12.92 -4.95 11.23
CA ILE A 23 13.15 -3.50 11.37
C ILE A 23 12.29 -2.92 12.51
N ILE A 24 11.05 -3.39 12.63
CA ILE A 24 10.08 -2.91 13.62
C ILE A 24 10.29 -3.65 14.93
N ASN A 25 10.66 -2.93 15.99
CA ASN A 25 10.81 -3.50 17.33
C ASN A 25 9.57 -3.28 18.22
N PRO A 26 8.72 -4.29 18.48
CA PRO A 26 7.48 -4.11 19.24
C PRO A 26 7.67 -3.63 20.69
N ASP A 27 8.87 -3.74 21.26
CA ASP A 27 9.19 -3.25 22.62
C ASP A 27 9.42 -1.73 22.68
N GLU A 28 9.47 -1.06 21.53
CA GLU A 28 9.62 0.39 21.44
C GLU A 28 8.32 1.10 21.04
N GLU A 29 8.04 2.24 21.69
CA GLU A 29 6.96 3.13 21.29
C GLU A 29 7.25 3.77 19.93
N GLN A 30 6.49 3.34 18.92
CA GLN A 30 6.66 3.77 17.54
C GLN A 30 5.35 3.84 16.78
N ILE A 31 5.33 4.66 15.74
CA ILE A 31 4.24 4.74 14.77
C ILE A 31 4.74 4.16 13.45
N VAL A 32 4.03 3.15 12.94
CA VAL A 32 4.33 2.54 11.64
C VAL A 32 3.32 3.05 10.61
N VAL A 33 3.83 3.70 9.56
CA VAL A 33 3.04 4.25 8.46
C VAL A 33 3.27 3.41 7.21
N LEU A 34 2.19 2.87 6.64
CA LEU A 34 2.25 2.01 5.46
C LEU A 34 1.61 2.72 4.26
N SER A 35 2.27 2.65 3.09
CA SER A 35 1.59 2.86 1.81
C SER A 35 0.70 1.66 1.47
N ALA A 36 -0.21 1.81 0.50
CA ALA A 36 -0.92 0.68 -0.08
C ALA A 36 0.06 -0.32 -0.73
N VAL A 37 -0.39 -1.57 -0.92
CA VAL A 37 0.36 -2.59 -1.64
C VAL A 37 0.74 -2.09 -3.05
N SER A 38 1.91 -2.47 -3.53
CA SER A 38 2.45 -2.03 -4.81
C SER A 38 1.42 -2.16 -5.94
N GLY A 39 1.17 -1.07 -6.66
CA GLY A 39 0.21 -1.02 -7.77
C GLY A 39 -1.23 -0.69 -7.38
N THR A 40 -1.65 -0.92 -6.13
CA THR A 40 -3.05 -0.76 -5.72
C THR A 40 -3.56 0.68 -5.89
N THR A 41 -2.78 1.69 -5.50
CA THR A 41 -3.17 3.09 -5.71
C THR A 41 -3.32 3.43 -7.18
N ASN A 42 -2.45 2.90 -8.05
CA ASN A 42 -2.54 3.13 -9.49
C ASN A 42 -3.82 2.51 -10.06
N SER A 43 -4.14 1.27 -9.66
CA SER A 43 -5.38 0.60 -10.05
C SER A 43 -6.61 1.38 -9.60
N LEU A 44 -6.64 1.91 -8.38
CA LEU A 44 -7.75 2.73 -7.88
C LEU A 44 -7.93 4.03 -8.69
N VAL A 45 -6.82 4.69 -9.02
CA VAL A 45 -6.84 5.90 -9.88
C VAL A 45 -7.37 5.54 -11.27
N GLU A 46 -6.92 4.42 -11.84
CA GLU A 46 -7.37 3.96 -13.15
C GLU A 46 -8.87 3.61 -13.16
N ILE A 47 -9.36 2.87 -12.17
CA ILE A 47 -10.78 2.57 -11.97
C ILE A 47 -11.61 3.87 -11.90
N SER A 48 -11.16 4.84 -11.09
CA SER A 48 -11.82 6.14 -10.97
C SER A 48 -11.88 6.87 -12.32
N ASN A 49 -10.79 6.84 -13.09
CA ASN A 49 -10.72 7.48 -14.40
C ASN A 49 -11.68 6.83 -15.40
N TYR A 50 -11.83 5.51 -15.40
CA TYR A 50 -12.80 4.82 -16.26
C TYR A 50 -14.24 5.22 -15.94
N PHE A 51 -14.61 5.29 -14.66
CA PHE A 51 -15.95 5.75 -14.26
C PHE A 51 -16.22 7.20 -14.65
N LEU A 52 -15.24 8.10 -14.47
CA LEU A 52 -15.36 9.51 -14.87
C LEU A 52 -15.48 9.67 -16.40
N ALA A 53 -14.80 8.83 -17.17
CA ALA A 53 -14.89 8.82 -18.64
C ALA A 53 -16.18 8.15 -19.17
N GLY A 54 -17.01 7.57 -18.29
CA GLY A 54 -18.23 6.85 -18.67
C GLY A 54 -18.00 5.41 -19.13
N ASP A 55 -16.76 4.90 -19.11
CA ASP A 55 -16.42 3.51 -19.45
C ASP A 55 -16.67 2.59 -18.24
N LYS A 56 -17.95 2.39 -17.92
CA LYS A 56 -18.39 1.59 -16.77
C LYS A 56 -17.94 0.13 -16.86
N LYS A 57 -17.69 -0.39 -18.06
CA LYS A 57 -17.26 -1.78 -18.24
C LYS A 57 -15.85 -1.94 -17.69
N LYS A 58 -14.89 -1.12 -18.15
CA LYS A 58 -13.51 -1.18 -17.65
C LYS A 58 -13.37 -0.78 -16.18
N GLY A 59 -14.18 0.16 -15.71
CA GLY A 59 -14.18 0.53 -14.29
C GLY A 59 -14.68 -0.56 -13.34
N SER A 60 -15.38 -1.57 -13.87
CA SER A 60 -15.94 -2.68 -13.08
C SER A 60 -15.16 -3.99 -13.25
N GLU A 61 -14.10 -4.01 -14.08
CA GLU A 61 -13.15 -5.12 -14.22
C GLU A 61 -12.07 -5.03 -13.12
#